data_AF-A0A8J2FMH1-F1
#
_entry.id   AF-A0A8J2FMH1-F1
#
_cell.length_a   1.000
_cell.length_b   1.000
_cell.length_c   1.000
_cell.angle_alpha   90.00
_cell.angle_beta   90.00
_cell.angle_gamma   90.00
#
_symmetry.space_group_name_H-M   'P 1'
#
loop_
_entity.id
_entity.type
_entity.pdbx_description
1 polymer ?
#
loop_
_entity_poly.entity_id
_entity_poly.type
_entity_poly.pdbx_seq_one_letter_code
_entity_poly.pdbx_strand_id
1 'polypeptide(L)'
;MSKPKPKVAPQFANEEERAAYYEKVMESSDDEVNTIRVEGEELADVPAWLRAALAMMDADDTGELDKAEVVYFMKRIRKLIQAKKNDNGELDYADFPDSVKAALAVWDADASGSVSVGELTAAANAQKKMQEENRVMKRALVVLVAIIVLLAVMNFVMGLLAVEAGKDTKPSESSSHRQRRLRELAEVHGEHRLL
;
A
#
# COMPACT_ATOMS: atom_id res chain seq x y z
N MET A 1 -1.23 -55.49 -39.03
CA MET A 1 -0.97 -54.03 -39.08
C MET A 1 0.29 -53.74 -38.29
N SER A 2 1.36 -53.26 -38.94
CA SER A 2 2.61 -52.88 -38.27
C SER A 2 2.37 -51.61 -37.47
N LYS A 3 2.68 -51.61 -36.17
CA LYS A 3 2.62 -50.39 -35.35
C LYS A 3 3.54 -49.33 -35.99
N PRO A 4 3.11 -48.08 -36.15
CA PRO A 4 3.98 -47.01 -36.62
C PRO A 4 5.16 -46.88 -35.66
N LYS A 5 6.38 -46.83 -36.19
CA LYS A 5 7.58 -46.62 -35.37
C LYS A 5 7.45 -45.28 -34.65
N PRO A 6 7.75 -45.19 -33.34
CA PRO A 6 7.71 -43.92 -32.63
C PRO A 6 8.69 -42.96 -33.30
N LYS A 7 8.21 -41.76 -33.67
CA LYS A 7 9.08 -40.68 -34.11
C LYS A 7 10.08 -40.39 -32.99
N VAL A 8 11.37 -40.45 -33.31
CA VAL A 8 12.45 -40.12 -32.36
C VAL A 8 12.24 -38.68 -31.91
N ALA A 9 12.22 -38.46 -30.59
CA ALA A 9 12.08 -37.12 -30.05
C ALA A 9 13.25 -36.23 -30.52
N PRO A 10 13.00 -34.99 -30.95
CA PRO A 10 14.04 -34.06 -31.34
C PRO A 10 15.04 -33.84 -30.18
N GLN A 11 16.33 -33.83 -30.50
CA GLN A 11 17.40 -33.46 -29.57
C GLN A 11 17.65 -31.96 -29.69
N PHE A 12 17.85 -31.29 -28.56
CA PHE A 12 18.08 -29.85 -28.48
C PHE A 12 19.41 -29.59 -27.77
N ALA A 13 20.20 -28.64 -28.26
CA ALA A 13 21.47 -28.28 -27.66
C ALA A 13 21.29 -27.49 -26.36
N ASN A 14 20.19 -26.73 -26.24
CA ASN A 14 19.85 -25.97 -25.04
C ASN A 14 18.34 -25.77 -24.87
N GLU A 15 17.96 -25.18 -23.73
CA GLU A 15 16.57 -24.98 -23.32
C GLU A 15 15.84 -23.91 -24.17
N GLU A 16 16.59 -22.96 -24.73
CA GLU A 16 16.10 -21.90 -25.61
C GLU A 16 15.73 -22.43 -27.01
N GLU A 17 16.60 -23.25 -27.59
CA GLU A 17 16.35 -23.97 -28.85
C GLU A 17 15.15 -24.91 -28.72
N ARG A 18 15.03 -25.59 -27.57
CA ARG A 18 13.88 -26.42 -27.25
C ARG A 18 12.59 -25.60 -27.18
N ALA A 19 12.62 -24.45 -26.51
CA ALA A 19 11.47 -23.58 -26.39
C ALA A 19 11.03 -23.04 -27.76
N ALA A 20 11.97 -22.53 -28.56
CA ALA A 20 11.74 -22.00 -29.90
C ALA A 20 11.16 -23.06 -30.85
N TYR A 21 11.65 -24.31 -30.76
CA TYR A 21 11.09 -25.42 -31.52
C TYR A 21 9.61 -25.66 -31.20
N TYR A 22 9.26 -25.79 -29.92
CA TYR A 22 7.88 -26.05 -29.53
C TYR A 22 6.95 -24.87 -29.83
N GLU A 23 7.45 -23.63 -29.70
CA GLU A 23 6.71 -22.43 -30.08
C GLU A 23 6.39 -22.42 -31.58
N LYS A 24 7.40 -22.69 -32.42
CA LYS A 24 7.21 -22.83 -33.86
C LYS A 24 6.23 -23.94 -34.24
N VAL A 25 6.30 -25.09 -33.55
CA VAL A 25 5.36 -26.20 -33.78
C VAL A 25 3.93 -25.79 -33.41
N MET A 26 3.74 -25.11 -32.27
CA MET A 26 2.42 -24.63 -31.85
C MET A 26 1.85 -23.57 -32.81
N GLU A 27 2.69 -22.68 -33.35
CA GLU A 27 2.29 -21.68 -34.36
C GLU A 27 2.00 -22.30 -35.73
N SER A 28 2.74 -23.33 -36.15
CA SER A 28 2.54 -23.97 -37.46
C SER A 28 1.40 -24.98 -37.50
N SER A 29 0.79 -25.28 -36.35
CA SER A 29 -0.32 -26.23 -36.25
C SER A 29 -1.63 -25.51 -36.59
N ASP A 30 -1.92 -25.40 -37.90
CA ASP A 30 -3.21 -25.03 -38.49
C ASP A 30 -4.19 -26.23 -38.47
N ASP A 31 -4.21 -26.98 -37.36
CA ASP A 31 -5.11 -28.12 -37.24
C ASP A 31 -6.55 -27.62 -37.10
N GLU A 32 -7.44 -28.13 -37.96
CA GLU A 32 -8.88 -27.81 -38.00
C GLU A 32 -9.61 -28.19 -36.69
N VAL A 33 -8.97 -29.04 -35.88
CA VAL A 33 -9.45 -29.52 -34.57
C VAL A 33 -8.63 -28.85 -33.47
N ASN A 34 -9.22 -27.85 -32.82
CA ASN A 34 -8.58 -27.04 -31.77
C ASN A 34 -9.05 -27.38 -30.35
N THR A 35 -9.93 -28.37 -30.22
CA THR A 35 -10.54 -28.80 -28.96
C THR A 35 -10.46 -30.32 -28.80
N ILE A 36 -10.29 -30.78 -27.56
CA ILE A 36 -10.26 -32.20 -27.19
C ILE A 36 -11.39 -32.43 -26.20
N ARG A 37 -12.33 -33.33 -26.53
CA ARG A 37 -13.33 -33.77 -25.54
C ARG A 37 -12.66 -34.61 -24.47
N VAL A 38 -12.72 -34.14 -23.23
CA VAL A 38 -12.08 -34.81 -22.09
C VAL A 38 -12.93 -35.97 -21.58
N GLU A 39 -14.25 -35.88 -21.79
CA GLU A 39 -15.22 -36.92 -21.47
C GLU A 39 -15.83 -37.49 -22.76
N GLY A 40 -15.34 -38.65 -23.20
CA GLY A 40 -15.83 -39.31 -24.41
C GLY A 40 -15.16 -40.65 -24.72
N GLU A 41 -15.79 -41.44 -25.60
CA GLU A 41 -15.25 -42.71 -26.11
C GLU A 41 -13.88 -42.55 -26.79
N GLU A 42 -13.57 -41.35 -27.31
CA GLU A 42 -12.31 -41.04 -27.99
C GLU A 42 -11.07 -41.17 -27.09
N LEU A 43 -11.24 -41.06 -25.77
CA LEU A 43 -10.16 -41.22 -24.78
C LEU A 43 -10.25 -42.56 -24.02
N ALA A 44 -11.02 -43.54 -24.52
CA ALA A 44 -11.20 -44.84 -23.87
C ALA A 44 -9.87 -45.55 -23.55
N ASP A 45 -8.89 -45.42 -24.45
CA ASP A 45 -7.55 -46.03 -24.31
C ASP A 45 -6.57 -45.20 -23.45
N VAL A 46 -6.96 -44.00 -23.02
CA VAL A 46 -6.11 -43.12 -22.20
C VAL A 46 -6.19 -43.53 -20.72
N PRO A 47 -5.07 -43.69 -20.00
CA PRO A 47 -5.12 -44.04 -18.58
C PRO A 47 -5.96 -43.06 -17.74
N ALA A 48 -6.66 -43.57 -16.74
CA ALA A 48 -7.57 -42.77 -15.89
C ALA A 48 -6.86 -41.57 -15.23
N TRP A 49 -5.59 -41.73 -14.82
CA TRP A 49 -4.82 -40.63 -14.22
C TRP A 49 -4.57 -39.48 -15.20
N LEU A 50 -4.40 -39.77 -16.49
CA LEU A 50 -4.16 -38.75 -17.52
C LEU A 50 -5.47 -38.07 -17.93
N ARG A 51 -6.58 -38.82 -18.00
CA ARG A 51 -7.92 -38.24 -18.16
C ARG A 51 -8.25 -37.26 -17.03
N ALA A 52 -7.98 -37.66 -15.78
CA ALA A 52 -8.17 -36.77 -14.62
C ALA A 52 -7.28 -35.53 -14.69
N ALA A 53 -6.03 -35.66 -15.13
CA ALA A 53 -5.13 -34.51 -15.30
C ALA A 53 -5.62 -33.54 -16.40
N LEU A 54 -6.13 -34.06 -17.52
CA LEU A 54 -6.73 -33.25 -18.57
C LEU A 54 -8.00 -32.54 -18.09
N ALA A 55 -8.84 -33.23 -17.30
CA ALA A 55 -10.06 -32.63 -16.73
C ALA A 55 -9.74 -31.51 -15.71
N MET A 56 -8.58 -31.55 -15.04
CA MET A 56 -8.15 -30.44 -14.17
C MET A 56 -7.67 -29.20 -14.94
N MET A 57 -7.36 -29.33 -16.23
CA MET A 57 -6.89 -28.23 -17.07
C MET A 57 -8.05 -27.48 -17.75
N ASP A 58 -9.23 -28.09 -17.78
CA ASP A 58 -10.48 -27.47 -18.23
C ASP A 58 -10.90 -26.45 -17.16
N ALA A 59 -10.59 -25.18 -17.42
CA ALA A 59 -10.73 -24.12 -16.42
C ALA A 59 -12.14 -23.54 -16.37
N ASP A 60 -12.92 -23.74 -17.43
CA ASP A 60 -14.28 -23.24 -17.58
C ASP A 60 -15.36 -24.32 -17.41
N ASP A 61 -14.95 -25.56 -17.08
CA ASP A 61 -15.80 -26.73 -16.87
C ASP A 61 -16.70 -27.02 -18.07
N THR A 62 -16.23 -26.76 -19.29
CA THR A 62 -17.00 -26.99 -20.51
C THR A 62 -17.02 -28.46 -20.94
N GLY A 63 -16.11 -29.29 -20.42
CA GLY A 63 -15.88 -30.67 -20.81
C GLY A 63 -15.04 -30.82 -22.09
N GLU A 64 -14.61 -29.71 -22.67
CA GLU A 64 -13.76 -29.64 -23.85
C GLU A 64 -12.50 -28.84 -23.51
N LEU A 65 -11.34 -29.39 -23.80
CA LEU A 65 -10.06 -28.73 -23.56
C LEU A 65 -9.58 -28.08 -24.84
N ASP A 66 -9.50 -26.76 -24.85
CA ASP A 66 -9.02 -26.04 -26.03
C ASP A 66 -7.48 -25.90 -26.05
N LYS A 67 -6.93 -25.63 -27.24
CA LYS A 67 -5.49 -25.42 -27.42
C LYS A 67 -4.97 -24.27 -26.53
N ALA A 68 -5.72 -23.20 -26.36
CA ALA A 68 -5.31 -22.04 -25.58
C ALA A 68 -5.19 -22.40 -24.08
N GLU A 69 -6.11 -23.17 -23.52
CA GLU A 69 -6.10 -23.66 -22.15
C GLU A 69 -4.89 -24.57 -21.89
N VAL A 70 -4.64 -25.54 -22.76
CA VAL A 70 -3.48 -26.43 -22.67
C VAL A 70 -2.18 -25.61 -22.70
N VAL A 71 -2.08 -24.71 -23.67
CA VAL A 71 -0.89 -23.87 -23.84
C VAL A 71 -0.70 -22.95 -22.64
N TYR A 72 -1.77 -22.37 -22.11
CA TYR A 72 -1.76 -21.51 -20.93
C TYR A 72 -1.19 -22.26 -19.71
N PHE A 73 -1.78 -23.41 -19.35
CA PHE A 73 -1.31 -24.21 -18.21
C PHE A 73 0.14 -24.67 -18.38
N MET A 74 0.53 -25.12 -19.57
CA MET A 74 1.89 -25.60 -19.85
C MET A 74 2.91 -24.47 -19.76
N LYS A 75 2.58 -23.27 -20.26
CA LYS A 75 3.43 -22.07 -20.11
C LYS A 75 3.58 -21.69 -18.63
N ARG A 76 2.49 -21.72 -17.86
CA ARG A 76 2.50 -21.42 -16.42
C ARG A 76 3.37 -22.38 -15.62
N ILE A 77 3.22 -23.69 -15.83
CA ILE A 77 4.04 -24.71 -15.17
C ILE A 77 5.51 -24.55 -15.53
N ARG A 78 5.82 -24.30 -16.82
CA ARG A 78 7.21 -24.06 -17.27
C ARG A 78 7.83 -22.87 -16.55
N LYS A 79 7.10 -21.74 -16.45
CA LYS A 79 7.56 -20.54 -15.77
C LYS A 79 7.89 -20.83 -14.29
N LEU A 80 7.01 -21.56 -13.60
CA LEU A 80 7.23 -21.95 -12.20
C LEU A 80 8.44 -22.88 -12.00
N ILE A 81 8.61 -23.88 -12.87
CA ILE A 81 9.76 -24.79 -12.81
C ILE A 81 11.06 -24.02 -13.06
N GLN A 82 11.06 -23.09 -14.03
CA GLN A 82 12.24 -22.31 -14.39
C GLN A 82 12.60 -21.28 -13.32
N ALA A 83 11.59 -20.61 -12.76
CA ALA A 83 11.73 -19.72 -11.60
C ALA A 83 12.43 -20.44 -10.43
N LYS A 84 11.90 -21.63 -10.07
CA LYS A 84 12.47 -22.46 -9.00
C LYS A 84 13.89 -22.94 -9.30
N LYS A 85 14.18 -23.35 -10.54
CA LYS A 85 15.49 -23.84 -10.96
C LYS A 85 16.55 -22.74 -10.91
N ASN A 86 16.17 -21.52 -11.28
CA ASN A 86 17.07 -20.38 -11.35
C ASN A 86 17.15 -19.58 -10.04
N ASP A 87 16.38 -19.99 -9.01
CA ASP A 87 16.19 -19.24 -7.76
C ASP A 87 15.94 -17.75 -8.04
N ASN A 88 15.08 -17.46 -9.02
CA ASN A 88 14.78 -16.07 -9.32
C ASN A 88 14.01 -15.51 -8.12
N GLY A 89 14.54 -14.47 -7.49
CA GLY A 89 13.88 -13.80 -6.36
C GLY A 89 12.67 -12.97 -6.79
N GLU A 90 11.92 -13.42 -7.80
CA GLU A 90 10.83 -12.73 -8.45
C GLU A 90 9.52 -13.50 -8.24
N LEU A 91 8.54 -12.84 -7.65
CA LEU A 91 7.18 -13.35 -7.53
C LEU A 91 6.33 -12.78 -8.66
N ASP A 92 6.11 -13.55 -9.71
CA ASP A 92 5.11 -13.21 -10.73
C ASP A 92 3.69 -13.43 -10.19
N TYR A 93 2.87 -12.40 -10.31
CA TYR A 93 1.49 -12.40 -9.83
C TYR A 93 0.47 -12.02 -10.92
N ALA A 94 0.88 -12.00 -12.19
CA ALA A 94 0.00 -11.65 -13.32
C ALA A 94 -1.22 -12.57 -13.47
N ASP A 95 -1.12 -13.81 -13.00
CA ASP A 95 -2.20 -14.81 -13.04
C ASP A 95 -2.96 -14.97 -11.71
N PHE A 96 -2.75 -14.06 -10.76
CA PHE A 96 -3.41 -14.12 -9.46
C PHE A 96 -4.79 -13.44 -9.50
N PRO A 97 -5.70 -13.74 -8.55
CA PRO A 97 -6.95 -13.01 -8.41
C PRO A 97 -6.73 -11.51 -8.20
N ASP A 98 -7.66 -10.68 -8.66
CA ASP A 98 -7.54 -9.22 -8.64
C ASP A 98 -7.28 -8.66 -7.24
N SER A 99 -7.83 -9.28 -6.20
CA SER A 99 -7.58 -8.89 -4.81
C SER A 99 -6.11 -9.04 -4.41
N VAL A 100 -5.45 -10.09 -4.90
CA VAL A 100 -4.04 -10.35 -4.59
C VAL A 100 -3.13 -9.49 -5.47
N LYS A 101 -3.48 -9.32 -6.75
CA LYS A 101 -2.82 -8.37 -7.65
C LYS A 101 -2.81 -6.96 -7.06
N ALA A 102 -3.96 -6.48 -6.58
CA ALA A 102 -4.07 -5.17 -5.97
C ALA A 102 -3.18 -5.01 -4.73
N ALA A 103 -3.04 -6.07 -3.92
CA ALA A 103 -2.17 -6.05 -2.75
C ALA A 103 -0.68 -6.04 -3.13
N LEU A 104 -0.27 -6.86 -4.10
CA LEU A 104 1.12 -6.97 -4.54
C LEU A 104 1.58 -5.79 -5.41
N ALA A 105 0.67 -5.17 -6.15
CA ALA A 105 0.94 -3.95 -6.92
C ALA A 105 1.36 -2.75 -6.06
N VAL A 106 1.09 -2.78 -4.74
CA VAL A 106 1.59 -1.76 -3.80
C VAL A 106 3.11 -1.89 -3.59
N TRP A 107 3.66 -3.09 -3.79
CA TRP A 107 5.08 -3.37 -3.61
C TRP A 107 5.87 -3.38 -4.93
N ASP A 108 5.20 -3.70 -6.04
CA ASP A 108 5.73 -3.60 -7.40
C ASP A 108 5.96 -2.13 -7.79
N ALA A 109 7.19 -1.64 -7.61
CA ALA A 109 7.50 -0.23 -7.77
C ALA A 109 7.61 0.19 -9.24
N ASP A 110 7.94 -0.76 -10.11
CA ASP A 110 8.09 -0.54 -11.56
C ASP A 110 6.87 -0.97 -12.38
N ALA A 111 5.84 -1.54 -11.73
CA ALA A 111 4.62 -2.05 -12.35
C ALA A 111 4.90 -3.15 -13.39
N SER A 112 5.94 -3.98 -13.16
CA SER A 112 6.33 -5.08 -14.04
C SER A 112 5.32 -6.24 -14.05
N GLY A 113 4.43 -6.32 -13.06
CA GLY A 113 3.57 -7.47 -12.82
C GLY A 113 4.26 -8.60 -12.04
N SER A 114 5.44 -8.31 -11.49
CA SER A 114 6.21 -9.16 -10.58
C SER A 114 6.71 -8.35 -9.39
N VAL A 115 6.98 -9.01 -8.27
CA VAL A 115 7.64 -8.37 -7.11
C VAL A 115 8.96 -9.06 -6.81
N SER A 116 10.03 -8.30 -6.83
CA SER A 116 11.37 -8.75 -6.50
C SER A 116 11.63 -8.77 -4.98
N VAL A 117 12.59 -9.57 -4.52
CA VAL A 117 13.08 -9.51 -3.13
C VAL A 117 13.56 -8.10 -2.76
N GLY A 118 14.16 -7.38 -3.72
CA GLY A 118 14.62 -6.01 -3.52
C GLY A 118 13.47 -5.06 -3.17
N GLU A 119 12.37 -5.15 -3.92
CA GLU A 119 11.16 -4.36 -3.69
C GLU A 119 10.47 -4.71 -2.37
N LEU A 120 10.35 -6.01 -2.06
CA LEU A 120 9.82 -6.45 -0.75
C LEU A 120 10.66 -5.90 0.40
N THR A 121 11.99 -5.93 0.27
CA THR A 121 12.91 -5.42 1.28
C THR A 121 12.81 -3.89 1.40
N ALA A 122 12.68 -3.18 0.29
CA ALA A 122 12.50 -1.74 0.26
C ALA A 122 11.17 -1.34 0.93
N ALA A 123 10.07 -2.02 0.60
CA ALA A 123 8.76 -1.80 1.20
C ALA A 123 8.78 -2.07 2.72
N ALA A 124 9.40 -3.17 3.16
CA ALA A 124 9.55 -3.48 4.58
C ALA A 124 10.36 -2.41 5.34
N ASN A 125 11.47 -1.95 4.75
CA ASN A 125 12.30 -0.90 5.33
C ASN A 125 11.56 0.45 5.40
N ALA A 126 10.84 0.82 4.34
CA ALA A 126 10.03 2.02 4.31
C ALA A 126 8.93 1.98 5.39
N GLN A 127 8.24 0.85 5.54
CA GLN A 127 7.23 0.66 6.57
C GLN A 127 7.82 0.77 7.98
N LYS A 128 8.97 0.14 8.22
CA LYS A 128 9.66 0.22 9.52
C LYS A 128 10.07 1.66 9.85
N LYS A 129 10.67 2.37 8.90
CA LYS A 129 11.06 3.78 9.06
C LYS A 129 9.85 4.67 9.36
N MET A 130 8.76 4.49 8.63
CA MET A 130 7.51 5.24 8.87
C MET A 130 6.92 4.96 10.26
N GLN A 131 7.00 3.72 10.77
CA GLN A 131 6.56 3.40 12.13
C GLN A 131 7.43 4.05 13.21
N GLU A 132 8.74 4.08 13.01
CA GLU A 132 9.69 4.73 13.92
C GLU A 132 9.47 6.25 13.95
N GLU A 133 9.37 6.89 12.79
CA GLU A 133 9.11 8.33 12.66
C GLU A 133 7.74 8.72 13.25
N ASN A 134 6.69 7.93 12.99
CA ASN A 134 5.38 8.15 13.60
C ASN A 134 5.41 8.06 15.13
N ARG A 135 6.26 7.19 15.69
CA ARG A 135 6.42 7.08 17.15
C ARG A 135 7.13 8.29 17.73
N VAL A 136 8.18 8.79 17.06
CA VAL A 136 8.88 10.01 17.46
C VAL A 136 7.95 11.22 17.36
N MET A 137 7.21 11.34 16.26
CA MET A 137 6.24 12.42 16.04
C MET A 137 5.15 12.42 17.12
N LYS A 138 4.57 11.27 17.45
CA LYS A 138 3.58 11.16 18.53
C LYS A 138 4.14 11.60 19.88
N ARG A 139 5.37 11.20 20.23
CA ARG A 139 6.02 11.64 21.48
C ARG A 139 6.27 13.15 21.49
N ALA A 140 6.78 13.70 20.39
CA ALA A 140 7.00 15.14 20.24
C ALA A 140 5.69 15.93 20.40
N LEU A 141 4.59 15.46 19.80
CA LEU A 141 3.27 16.08 19.94
C LEU A 141 2.77 16.03 21.39
N VAL A 142 2.93 14.91 22.10
CA VAL A 142 2.53 14.81 23.52
C VAL A 142 3.31 15.80 24.38
N VAL A 143 4.63 15.92 24.17
CA VAL A 143 5.47 16.89 24.88
C VAL A 143 5.04 18.32 24.57
N LEU A 144 4.79 18.64 23.30
CA LEU A 144 4.34 19.97 22.88
C LEU A 144 3.00 20.34 23.54
N VAL A 145 2.03 19.43 23.53
CA VAL A 145 0.74 19.64 24.19
C VAL A 145 0.91 19.85 25.69
N ALA A 146 1.79 19.09 26.35
CA ALA A 146 2.08 19.27 27.77
C ALA A 146 2.66 20.66 28.08
N ILE A 147 3.57 21.17 27.23
CA ILE A 147 4.12 22.53 27.37
C ILE A 147 3.02 23.59 27.22
N ILE A 148 2.16 23.46 26.21
CA ILE A 148 1.05 24.40 25.97
C ILE A 148 0.11 24.44 27.19
N VAL A 149 -0.24 23.28 27.75
CA VAL A 149 -1.08 23.20 28.95
C VAL A 149 -0.39 23.85 30.14
N LEU A 150 0.91 23.60 30.34
CA LEU A 150 1.68 24.22 31.42
C LEU A 150 1.72 25.75 31.30
N LEU A 151 1.94 26.28 30.09
CA LEU A 151 1.92 27.72 29.82
C LEU A 151 0.52 28.32 30.07
N ALA A 152 -0.55 27.63 29.68
CA ALA A 152 -1.92 28.08 29.94
C ALA A 152 -2.22 28.15 31.44
N VAL A 153 -1.78 27.16 32.22
CA VAL A 153 -1.93 27.14 33.69
C VAL A 153 -1.13 28.28 34.33
N MET A 154 0.13 28.49 33.94
CA MET A 154 0.94 29.58 34.46
C MET A 154 0.33 30.95 34.15
N ASN A 155 -0.11 31.18 32.91
CA ASN A 155 -0.79 32.42 32.53
C ASN A 155 -2.07 32.65 33.34
N PHE A 156 -2.83 31.59 33.61
CA PHE A 156 -4.04 31.67 34.43
C PHE A 156 -3.74 32.06 35.89
N VAL A 157 -2.74 31.42 36.51
CA VAL A 157 -2.31 31.75 37.88
C VAL A 157 -1.83 33.21 37.96
N MET A 158 -1.03 33.65 37.00
CA MET A 158 -0.54 35.04 36.96
C MET A 158 -1.69 36.04 36.80
N GLY A 159 -2.73 35.70 36.02
CA GLY A 159 -3.95 36.49 35.89
C GLY A 159 -4.72 36.62 37.21
N LEU A 160 -4.84 35.54 37.99
CA LEU A 160 -5.48 35.58 39.31
C LEU A 160 -4.71 36.47 40.29
N LEU A 161 -3.38 36.33 40.35
CA LEU A 161 -2.52 37.16 41.20
C LEU A 161 -2.62 38.65 40.82
N ALA A 162 -2.68 38.97 39.53
CA ALA A 162 -2.84 40.34 39.07
C ALA A 162 -4.20 40.95 39.46
N VAL A 163 -5.28 40.17 39.42
CA VAL A 163 -6.62 40.60 39.87
C VAL A 163 -6.63 40.88 41.37
N GLU A 164 -5.97 40.04 42.17
CA GLU A 164 -5.84 40.27 43.61
C GLU A 164 -5.04 41.54 43.90
N ALA A 165 -3.87 41.71 43.27
CA ALA A 165 -3.07 42.94 43.40
C ALA A 165 -3.81 44.20 42.92
N GLY A 166 -4.71 44.08 41.94
CA GLY A 166 -5.54 45.18 41.45
C GLY A 166 -6.65 45.61 42.40
N LYS A 167 -7.04 44.77 43.37
CA LYS A 167 -8.04 45.17 44.40
C LYS A 167 -7.46 46.17 45.39
N ASP A 168 -6.15 46.10 45.64
CA ASP A 168 -5.44 46.98 46.59
C ASP A 168 -5.10 48.36 46.00
N THR A 169 -5.26 48.54 44.68
CA THR A 169 -5.01 49.82 43.98
C THR A 169 -6.27 50.66 43.74
N LYS A 170 -7.34 50.45 44.54
CA LYS A 170 -8.48 51.38 44.54
C LYS A 170 -8.00 52.81 44.83
N PRO A 171 -8.38 53.83 44.04
CA PRO A 171 -7.92 55.19 44.27
C PRO A 171 -8.46 55.70 45.61
N SER A 172 -7.56 56.13 46.51
CA SER A 172 -7.98 56.77 47.75
C SER A 172 -8.70 58.09 47.47
N GLU A 173 -9.76 58.38 48.23
CA GLU A 173 -10.56 59.63 48.25
C GLU A 173 -9.73 60.93 48.40
N SER A 174 -8.41 60.85 48.56
CA SER A 174 -7.54 62.03 48.73
C SER A 174 -7.38 62.87 47.46
N SER A 175 -7.64 62.30 46.27
CA SER A 175 -7.57 63.04 45.00
C SER A 175 -8.83 63.87 44.76
N SER A 176 -10.01 63.37 45.13
CA SER A 176 -11.28 64.10 45.04
C SER A 176 -11.35 65.26 46.04
N HIS A 177 -10.82 65.08 47.25
CA HIS A 177 -10.78 66.18 48.22
C HIS A 177 -9.80 67.29 47.84
N ARG A 178 -8.64 66.96 47.25
CA ARG A 178 -7.71 67.98 46.74
C ARG A 178 -8.31 68.75 45.56
N GLN A 179 -9.01 68.09 44.65
CA GLN A 179 -9.67 68.77 43.54
C GLN A 179 -10.83 69.66 44.01
N ARG A 180 -11.60 69.25 45.03
CA ARG A 180 -12.65 70.10 45.62
C ARG A 180 -12.08 71.34 46.29
N ARG A 181 -11.02 71.21 47.10
CA ARG A 181 -10.38 72.38 47.72
C ARG A 181 -9.74 73.32 46.72
N LEU A 182 -9.16 72.81 45.63
CA LEU A 182 -8.62 73.66 44.56
C LEU A 182 -9.72 74.40 43.80
N ARG A 183 -10.92 73.80 43.68
CA ARG A 183 -12.09 74.46 43.08
C ARG A 183 -12.64 75.56 43.99
N GLU A 184 -12.76 75.30 45.29
CA GLU A 184 -13.16 76.30 46.29
C GLU A 184 -12.17 77.47 46.37
N LEU A 185 -10.85 77.22 46.29
CA LEU A 185 -9.83 78.28 46.28
C LEU A 185 -9.87 79.12 44.99
N ALA A 186 -10.20 78.53 43.85
CA ALA A 186 -10.36 79.27 42.60
C ALA A 186 -11.61 80.18 42.61
N GLU A 187 -12.67 79.75 43.29
CA GLU A 187 -13.91 80.52 43.45
C GLU A 187 -13.70 81.74 44.38
N VAL A 188 -13.01 81.55 45.51
CA VAL A 188 -12.67 82.64 46.45
C VAL A 188 -11.70 83.66 45.85
N HIS A 189 -10.76 83.23 45.00
CA HIS A 189 -9.83 84.16 44.32
C HIS A 189 -10.43 84.84 43.08
N GLY A 190 -11.55 84.34 42.54
CA GLY A 190 -12.29 84.97 41.45
C GLY A 190 -13.03 86.24 41.89
N GLU A 191 -13.51 86.30 43.13
CA GLU A 191 -14.26 87.46 43.64
C GLU A 191 -13.38 88.69 43.94
N HIS A 192 -12.09 88.50 44.20
CA HIS A 192 -11.17 89.61 44.53
C HIS A 192 -10.65 90.42 43.32
N ARG A 193 -11.16 90.17 42.11
CA ARG A 193 -10.78 90.91 40.88
C ARG A 193 -11.88 91.82 40.30
N LEU A 194 -12.99 92.03 41.00
CA LEU A 194 -14.12 92.86 40.52
C LEU A 194 -14.57 93.98 41.47
N LEU A 195 -13.68 94.49 42.32
CA LEU A 195 -13.86 95.76 43.03
C LEU A 195 -12.58 96.60 42.90
#